data_AF-A0A8B8YLD6-F1
#
_entry.id   AF-A0A8B8YLD6-F1
#
_cell.length_a   1.000
_cell.length_b   1.000
_cell.length_c   1.000
_cell.angle_alpha   90.00
_cell.angle_beta   90.00
_cell.angle_gamma   90.00
#
_symmetry.space_group_name_H-M   'P 1'
#
loop_
_entity.id
_entity.type
_entity.pdbx_description
1 polymer ?
#
loop_
_entity_poly.entity_id
_entity_poly.type
_entity_poly.pdbx_seq_one_letter_code
_entity_poly.pdbx_strand_id
1 'polypeptide(L)'
;MLNTRTSSAWSAWRSGFSVNMKAVLILGLLLLPVAVQGKIFERCELARTLKRFGLDGFKGISLANWVCLAKWESSYNTRATNYNPGNKSTDYGIFQINSRYWCNDGKTPRAFNGCHIRCSVLLEDDITEAVRCAKRVVQDRQGIKAWVAWRNHCQNQDLRSYVQGCGV
;
A
#
# COMPACT_ATOMS: atom_id res chain seq x y z
N MET A 1 -12.49 -78.87 11.24
CA MET A 1 -12.41 -77.97 10.06
C MET A 1 -13.26 -76.75 10.34
N LEU A 2 -12.66 -75.62 10.75
CA LEU A 2 -13.37 -74.35 10.90
C LEU A 2 -12.94 -73.45 9.74
N ASN A 3 -13.90 -73.05 8.91
CA ASN A 3 -13.70 -72.21 7.75
C ASN A 3 -14.16 -70.79 8.10
N THR A 4 -13.21 -69.88 8.37
CA THR A 4 -13.51 -68.46 8.63
C THR A 4 -13.42 -67.67 7.34
N ARG A 5 -14.57 -67.25 6.80
CA ARG A 5 -14.67 -66.22 5.75
C ARG A 5 -14.31 -64.85 6.32
N THR A 6 -13.28 -64.22 5.79
CA THR A 6 -12.99 -62.80 6.02
C THR A 6 -13.81 -61.94 5.05
N SER A 7 -14.75 -61.16 5.57
CA SER A 7 -15.43 -60.09 4.84
C SER A 7 -14.50 -58.88 4.69
N SER A 8 -14.24 -58.46 3.45
CA SER A 8 -13.44 -57.27 3.14
C SER A 8 -14.27 -56.00 3.35
N ALA A 9 -13.82 -55.11 4.23
CA ALA A 9 -14.49 -53.86 4.59
C ALA A 9 -14.30 -52.72 3.56
N TRP A 10 -14.07 -53.05 2.28
CA TRP A 10 -13.65 -52.06 1.26
C TRP A 10 -14.77 -51.62 0.30
N SER A 11 -16.00 -52.10 0.47
CA SER A 11 -17.09 -51.82 -0.49
C SER A 11 -18.11 -50.74 -0.08
N ALA A 12 -17.94 -50.06 1.07
CA ALA A 12 -19.02 -49.23 1.63
C ALA A 12 -18.90 -47.70 1.43
N TRP A 13 -17.90 -47.17 0.69
CA TRP A 13 -17.73 -45.72 0.54
C TRP A 13 -17.66 -45.28 -0.93
N ARG A 14 -18.74 -45.52 -1.68
CA ARG A 14 -19.00 -44.83 -2.96
C ARG A 14 -20.45 -44.34 -3.04
N SER A 15 -20.96 -43.80 -1.94
CA SER A 15 -22.27 -43.14 -1.91
C SER A 15 -22.14 -41.67 -2.32
N GLY A 16 -22.45 -41.40 -3.59
CA GLY A 16 -23.29 -40.30 -4.06
C GLY A 16 -23.02 -38.88 -3.53
N PHE A 17 -21.97 -38.23 -4.02
CA PHE A 17 -21.97 -36.77 -4.14
C PHE A 17 -22.25 -36.41 -5.61
N SER A 18 -23.52 -36.20 -5.95
CA SER A 18 -23.86 -35.56 -7.22
C SER A 18 -23.50 -34.08 -7.10
N VAL A 19 -22.26 -33.74 -7.44
CA VAL A 19 -21.76 -32.36 -7.42
C VAL A 19 -22.56 -31.58 -8.45
N ASN A 20 -23.47 -30.73 -7.99
CA ASN A 20 -24.31 -29.93 -8.87
C ASN A 20 -23.40 -28.93 -9.61
N MET A 21 -23.12 -29.13 -10.90
CA MET A 21 -22.20 -28.28 -11.66
C MET A 21 -22.59 -26.80 -11.59
N LYS A 22 -23.90 -26.52 -11.51
CA LYS A 22 -24.42 -25.17 -11.24
C LYS A 22 -24.00 -24.65 -9.85
N ALA A 23 -24.06 -25.48 -8.81
CA ALA A 23 -23.61 -25.10 -7.47
C ALA A 23 -22.10 -24.88 -7.42
N VAL A 24 -21.30 -25.70 -8.11
CA VAL A 24 -19.84 -25.51 -8.20
C VAL A 24 -19.47 -24.23 -8.95
N LEU A 25 -20.18 -23.92 -10.05
CA LEU A 25 -19.98 -22.67 -10.80
C LEU A 25 -20.40 -21.45 -9.98
N ILE A 26 -21.53 -21.51 -9.25
CA ILE A 26 -21.98 -20.42 -8.36
C ILE A 26 -21.00 -20.23 -7.18
N LEU A 27 -20.52 -21.32 -6.56
CA LEU A 27 -19.52 -21.25 -5.48
C LEU A 27 -18.19 -20.69 -5.98
N GLY A 28 -17.77 -21.08 -7.19
CA GLY A 28 -16.56 -20.57 -7.84
C GLY A 28 -16.64 -19.08 -8.17
N LEU A 29 -17.80 -18.59 -8.61
CA LEU A 29 -18.03 -17.17 -8.90
C LEU A 29 -18.02 -16.30 -7.62
N LEU A 30 -18.51 -16.83 -6.49
CA LEU A 30 -18.47 -16.19 -5.17
C LEU A 30 -17.06 -16.12 -4.56
N LEU A 31 -16.13 -16.96 -5.03
CA LEU A 31 -14.75 -17.04 -4.56
C LEU A 31 -13.75 -16.26 -5.43
N LEU A 32 -14.22 -15.49 -6.42
CA LEU A 32 -13.34 -14.61 -7.17
C LEU A 32 -12.76 -13.55 -6.21
N PRO A 33 -11.44 -13.52 -5.98
CA PRO A 33 -10.85 -12.45 -5.21
C PRO A 33 -11.14 -11.16 -5.94
N VAL A 34 -11.90 -10.27 -5.30
CA VAL A 34 -12.09 -8.91 -5.80
C VAL A 34 -10.68 -8.33 -5.93
N ALA A 35 -10.24 -8.09 -7.17
CA ALA A 35 -8.99 -7.41 -7.40
C ALA A 35 -9.17 -6.00 -6.85
N VAL A 36 -8.72 -5.77 -5.61
CA VAL A 36 -8.70 -4.44 -5.02
C VAL A 36 -7.63 -3.67 -5.80
N GLN A 37 -8.04 -2.98 -6.86
CA GLN A 37 -7.20 -2.02 -7.56
C GLN A 37 -6.91 -0.87 -6.61
N GLY A 38 -5.65 -0.43 -6.56
CA GLY A 38 -5.27 0.69 -5.72
C GLY A 38 -5.79 1.99 -6.27
N LYS A 39 -6.20 2.88 -5.37
CA LYS A 39 -6.58 4.24 -5.74
C LYS A 39 -5.38 4.97 -6.36
N ILE A 40 -5.58 5.47 -7.58
CA ILE A 40 -4.73 6.48 -8.21
C ILE A 40 -5.47 7.80 -8.08
N PHE A 41 -4.96 8.72 -7.26
CA PHE A 41 -5.59 10.02 -7.10
C PHE A 41 -5.41 10.88 -8.35
N GLU A 42 -6.44 11.67 -8.67
CA GLU A 42 -6.23 12.82 -9.55
C GLU A 42 -5.46 13.93 -8.81
N ARG A 43 -4.70 14.75 -9.55
CA ARG A 43 -3.85 15.81 -8.97
C ARG A 43 -4.63 16.73 -8.01
N CYS A 44 -5.78 17.24 -8.44
CA CYS A 44 -6.57 18.17 -7.61
C CYS A 44 -7.37 17.46 -6.51
N GLU A 45 -7.73 16.19 -6.69
CA GLU A 45 -8.30 15.38 -5.63
C GLU A 45 -7.28 15.18 -4.50
N LEU A 46 -6.04 14.84 -4.85
CA LEU A 46 -4.96 14.71 -3.89
C LEU A 46 -4.67 16.04 -3.20
N ALA A 47 -4.53 17.14 -3.94
CA ALA A 47 -4.26 18.46 -3.35
C ALA A 47 -5.30 18.85 -2.29
N ARG A 48 -6.60 18.70 -2.58
CA ARG A 48 -7.68 18.93 -1.62
C ARG A 48 -7.60 18.00 -0.41
N THR A 49 -7.30 16.72 -0.65
CA THR A 49 -7.16 15.71 0.42
C THR A 49 -6.00 16.04 1.36
N LEU A 50 -4.83 16.35 0.82
CA LEU A 50 -3.64 16.70 1.61
C LEU A 50 -3.81 18.02 2.37
N LYS A 51 -4.49 19.00 1.78
CA LYS A 51 -4.87 20.24 2.48
C LYS A 51 -5.80 19.95 3.66
N ARG A 52 -6.84 19.13 3.46
CA ARG A 52 -7.76 18.71 4.53
C ARG A 52 -7.04 17.97 5.66
N PHE A 53 -6.01 17.18 5.34
CA PHE A 53 -5.17 16.54 6.35
C PHE A 53 -4.11 17.46 6.97
N GLY A 54 -4.10 18.75 6.64
CA GLY A 54 -3.24 19.75 7.26
C GLY A 54 -1.75 19.57 6.90
N LEU A 55 -1.46 19.23 5.64
CA LEU A 55 -0.08 19.24 5.12
C LEU A 55 0.34 20.59 4.55
N ASP A 56 -0.61 21.46 4.20
CA ASP A 56 -0.29 22.79 3.68
C ASP A 56 0.38 23.64 4.76
N GLY A 57 1.67 23.96 4.56
CA GLY A 57 2.50 24.69 5.52
C GLY A 57 3.06 23.83 6.67
N PHE A 58 2.78 22.52 6.71
CA PHE A 58 3.28 21.66 7.79
C PHE A 58 4.81 21.64 7.81
N LYS A 59 5.42 22.09 8.91
CA LYS A 59 6.88 22.27 9.05
C LYS A 59 7.49 23.18 7.95
N GLY A 60 6.72 24.16 7.48
CA GLY A 60 7.16 25.10 6.44
C GLY A 60 7.13 24.53 5.02
N ILE A 61 6.52 23.35 4.82
CA ILE A 61 6.43 22.69 3.52
C ILE A 61 5.06 23.02 2.91
N SER A 62 5.04 23.71 1.77
CA SER A 62 3.78 24.08 1.09
C SER A 62 3.05 22.88 0.49
N LEU A 63 1.74 23.01 0.27
CA LEU A 63 0.93 21.95 -0.36
C LEU A 63 1.51 21.47 -1.71
N ALA A 64 2.01 22.38 -2.53
CA ALA A 64 2.59 22.06 -3.84
C ALA A 64 3.81 21.13 -3.74
N ASN A 65 4.61 21.24 -2.67
CA ASN A 65 5.72 20.31 -2.42
C ASN A 65 5.24 18.88 -2.17
N TRP A 66 4.16 18.73 -1.40
CA TRP A 66 3.59 17.41 -1.11
C TRP A 66 2.95 16.76 -2.34
N VAL A 67 2.27 17.54 -3.16
CA VAL A 67 1.69 17.05 -4.42
C VAL A 67 2.81 16.70 -5.42
N CYS A 68 3.86 17.52 -5.53
CA CYS A 68 5.03 17.19 -6.35
C CYS A 68 5.72 15.89 -5.87
N LEU A 69 5.94 15.75 -4.57
CA LEU A 69 6.52 14.53 -3.99
C LEU A 69 5.72 13.29 -4.40
N ALA A 70 4.41 13.29 -4.16
CA ALA A 70 3.56 12.14 -4.50
C ALA A 70 3.53 11.84 -6.02
N LYS A 71 3.67 12.85 -6.88
CA LYS A 71 3.76 12.65 -8.32
C LYS A 71 4.98 11.81 -8.70
N TRP A 72 6.14 12.20 -8.18
CA TRP A 72 7.42 11.60 -8.59
C TRP A 72 7.75 10.32 -7.85
N GLU A 73 7.20 10.12 -6.64
CA GLU A 73 7.38 8.88 -5.90
C GLU A 73 6.47 7.76 -6.42
N SER A 74 5.19 8.04 -6.68
CA SER A 74 4.21 6.96 -6.93
C SER A 74 3.29 7.19 -8.12
N SER A 75 3.42 8.31 -8.83
CA SER A 75 2.38 8.76 -9.78
C SER A 75 0.98 8.80 -9.14
N TYR A 76 0.91 9.23 -7.88
CA TYR A 76 -0.31 9.31 -7.06
C TYR A 76 -0.99 7.97 -6.75
N ASN A 77 -0.30 6.84 -6.94
CA ASN A 77 -0.82 5.51 -6.71
C ASN A 77 -0.59 5.07 -5.25
N THR A 78 -1.68 4.81 -4.52
CA THR A 78 -1.65 4.34 -3.13
C THR A 78 -1.06 2.95 -2.97
N ARG A 79 -1.07 2.10 -4.00
CA ARG A 79 -0.52 0.73 -3.93
C ARG A 79 0.86 0.59 -4.57
N ALA A 80 1.53 1.70 -4.88
CA ALA A 80 2.89 1.66 -5.41
C ALA A 80 3.85 1.01 -4.41
N THR A 81 4.66 0.06 -4.88
CA THR A 81 5.76 -0.52 -4.09
C THR A 81 7.01 -0.61 -4.92
N ASN A 82 8.16 -0.30 -4.32
CA ASN A 82 9.47 -0.43 -4.96
C ASN A 82 10.42 -1.22 -4.06
N TYR A 83 10.91 -2.37 -4.53
CA TYR A 83 11.86 -3.19 -3.78
C TYR A 83 13.29 -2.67 -3.99
N ASN A 84 14.06 -2.57 -2.91
CA ASN A 84 15.44 -2.07 -2.90
C ASN A 84 16.43 -3.23 -2.63
N PRO A 85 17.05 -3.83 -3.66
CA PRO A 85 17.89 -5.02 -3.48
C PRO A 85 19.11 -4.79 -2.58
N GLY A 86 19.71 -3.60 -2.65
CA GLY A 86 20.97 -3.29 -1.96
C GLY A 86 20.86 -3.33 -0.44
N ASN A 87 19.69 -3.06 0.13
CA ASN A 87 19.46 -3.04 1.57
C ASN A 87 18.28 -3.93 2.00
N LYS A 88 17.67 -4.65 1.05
CA LYS A 88 16.52 -5.55 1.20
C LYS A 88 15.29 -4.89 1.82
N SER A 89 15.12 -3.57 1.65
CA SER A 89 13.92 -2.85 2.08
C SER A 89 12.95 -2.64 0.92
N THR A 90 11.77 -2.11 1.21
CA THR A 90 10.74 -1.79 0.22
C THR A 90 10.14 -0.43 0.53
N ASP A 91 9.86 0.36 -0.49
CA ASP A 91 9.13 1.61 -0.39
C ASP A 91 7.63 1.36 -0.56
N TYR A 92 6.79 2.01 0.25
CA TYR A 92 5.35 1.74 0.30
C TYR A 92 4.51 2.99 0.05
N GLY A 93 3.54 2.82 -0.83
CA GLY A 93 2.39 3.67 -1.01
C GLY A 93 2.66 5.01 -1.66
N ILE A 94 1.70 5.93 -1.47
CA ILE A 94 1.65 7.20 -2.22
C ILE A 94 2.90 8.08 -2.01
N PHE A 95 3.57 7.95 -0.85
CA PHE A 95 4.79 8.68 -0.50
C PHE A 95 6.06 7.81 -0.53
N GLN A 96 5.98 6.56 -0.99
CA GLN A 96 7.12 5.63 -1.04
C GLN A 96 7.92 5.59 0.28
N ILE A 97 7.22 5.39 1.39
CA ILE A 97 7.83 5.35 2.72
C ILE A 97 8.59 4.02 2.91
N ASN A 98 9.88 4.11 3.21
CA ASN A 98 10.79 2.95 3.24
C ASN A 98 10.67 2.11 4.53
N SER A 99 10.53 0.80 4.40
CA SER A 99 10.46 -0.17 5.51
C SER A 99 11.73 -0.32 6.33
N ARG A 100 12.88 0.21 5.87
CA ARG A 100 14.10 0.17 6.68
C ARG A 100 13.98 1.05 7.93
N TYR A 101 13.18 2.12 7.87
CA TYR A 101 13.19 3.16 8.91
C TYR A 101 11.81 3.44 9.50
N TRP A 102 10.74 3.31 8.73
CA TRP A 102 9.47 3.96 9.08
C TRP A 102 8.34 2.99 9.40
N CYS A 103 8.29 1.83 8.77
CA CYS A 103 7.20 0.86 8.94
C CYS A 103 7.75 -0.57 9.01
N ASN A 104 6.98 -1.49 9.60
CA ASN A 104 7.35 -2.90 9.68
C ASN A 104 6.66 -3.73 8.58
N ASP A 105 7.44 -4.39 7.72
CA ASP A 105 6.95 -5.33 6.69
C ASP A 105 7.23 -6.81 7.02
N GLY A 106 7.86 -7.08 8.17
CA GLY A 106 8.19 -8.43 8.63
C GLY A 106 9.35 -9.11 7.89
N LYS A 107 9.95 -8.47 6.87
CA LYS A 107 10.98 -9.08 6.01
C LYS A 107 12.24 -8.22 5.84
N THR A 108 12.18 -6.92 6.13
CA THR A 108 13.32 -6.02 6.03
C THR A 108 14.31 -6.25 7.18
N PRO A 109 15.56 -6.64 6.92
CA PRO A 109 16.53 -6.92 7.98
C PRO A 109 16.94 -5.65 8.74
N ARG A 110 17.02 -5.75 10.08
CA ARG A 110 17.46 -4.65 10.97
C ARG A 110 16.66 -3.35 10.74
N ALA A 111 15.37 -3.49 10.47
CA ALA A 111 14.47 -2.36 10.28
C ALA A 111 14.17 -1.64 11.60
N PHE A 112 14.03 -0.33 11.52
CA PHE A 112 13.38 0.48 12.54
C PHE A 112 11.94 0.77 12.11
N ASN A 113 11.04 0.96 13.08
CA ASN A 113 9.62 1.22 12.83
C ASN A 113 9.23 2.59 13.41
N GLY A 114 9.78 3.66 12.83
CA GLY A 114 9.63 5.01 13.36
C GLY A 114 8.21 5.58 13.37
N CYS A 115 7.29 5.01 12.59
CA CYS A 115 5.87 5.36 12.60
C CYS A 115 5.01 4.39 13.43
N HIS A 116 5.59 3.31 13.97
CA HIS A 116 4.89 2.29 14.75
C HIS A 116 3.70 1.62 14.04
N ILE A 117 3.85 1.35 12.74
CA ILE A 117 2.80 0.77 11.89
C ILE A 117 3.31 -0.43 11.09
N ARG A 118 2.37 -1.24 10.56
CA ARG A 118 2.68 -2.22 9.50
C ARG A 118 2.76 -1.52 8.15
N CYS A 119 3.71 -1.87 7.29
CA CYS A 119 3.82 -1.23 5.97
C CYS A 119 2.58 -1.45 5.08
N SER A 120 1.78 -2.50 5.34
CA SER A 120 0.55 -2.76 4.60
C SER A 120 -0.49 -1.64 4.70
N VAL A 121 -0.55 -0.91 5.83
CA VAL A 121 -1.52 0.19 6.01
C VAL A 121 -1.20 1.39 5.12
N LEU A 122 0.04 1.49 4.63
CA LEU A 122 0.45 2.53 3.69
C LEU A 122 -0.05 2.27 2.26
N LEU A 123 -0.63 1.08 2.02
CA LEU A 123 -1.16 0.66 0.73
C LEU A 123 -2.70 0.79 0.65
N GLU A 124 -3.33 1.35 1.66
CA GLU A 124 -4.78 1.59 1.70
C GLU A 124 -5.17 2.80 0.83
N ASP A 125 -6.38 2.78 0.29
CA ASP A 125 -6.92 3.90 -0.50
C ASP A 125 -7.14 5.15 0.37
N ASP A 126 -7.45 4.95 1.67
CA ASP A 126 -7.44 6.00 2.68
C ASP A 126 -5.99 6.28 3.11
N ILE A 127 -5.48 7.43 2.70
CA ILE A 127 -4.09 7.84 2.95
C ILE A 127 -3.86 8.44 4.34
N THR A 128 -4.81 8.34 5.28
CA THR A 128 -4.68 8.92 6.63
C THR A 128 -3.40 8.47 7.34
N GLU A 129 -3.12 7.16 7.38
CA GLU A 129 -1.91 6.63 8.01
C GLU A 129 -0.64 7.03 7.24
N ALA A 130 -0.70 7.05 5.91
CA ALA A 130 0.42 7.49 5.07
C ALA A 130 0.78 8.97 5.34
N VAL A 131 -0.22 9.84 5.49
CA VAL A 131 -0.02 11.25 5.84
C VAL A 131 0.52 11.39 7.26
N ARG A 132 0.02 10.63 8.23
CA ARG A 132 0.54 10.65 9.60
C ARG A 132 2.02 10.24 9.64
N CYS A 133 2.39 9.19 8.93
CA CYS A 133 3.78 8.74 8.86
C CYS A 133 4.67 9.74 8.11
N ALA A 134 4.21 10.31 7.00
CA ALA A 134 4.95 11.37 6.29
C ALA A 134 5.20 12.61 7.18
N LYS A 135 4.21 13.01 8.00
CA LYS A 135 4.39 14.07 9.01
C LYS A 135 5.46 13.72 10.03
N ARG A 136 5.53 12.46 10.48
CA ARG A 136 6.60 11.99 11.36
C ARG A 136 7.96 12.04 10.68
N VAL A 137 8.07 11.64 9.41
CA VAL A 137 9.34 11.66 8.67
C VAL A 137 9.92 13.08 8.58
N VAL A 138 9.10 14.08 8.20
CA VAL A 138 9.60 15.47 8.05
C VAL A 138 9.92 16.17 9.38
N GLN A 139 9.62 15.55 10.52
CA GLN A 139 10.07 16.04 11.82
C GLN A 139 11.54 15.71 12.10
N ASP A 140 12.13 14.75 11.39
CA ASP A 140 13.56 14.47 11.49
C ASP A 140 14.41 15.54 10.78
N ARG A 141 15.72 15.56 11.08
CA ARG A 141 16.65 16.62 10.67
C ARG A 141 16.67 16.92 9.17
N GLN A 142 16.36 15.94 8.33
CA GLN A 142 16.35 16.12 6.87
C GLN A 142 15.09 16.84 6.36
N GLY A 143 14.00 16.87 7.13
CA GLY A 143 12.71 17.37 6.66
C GLY A 143 12.25 16.65 5.39
N ILE A 144 11.70 17.39 4.43
CA ILE A 144 11.28 16.83 3.13
C ILE A 144 12.45 16.33 2.25
N LYS A 145 13.70 16.70 2.57
CA LYS A 145 14.89 16.23 1.84
C LYS A 145 15.20 14.75 2.07
N ALA A 146 14.47 14.09 2.97
CA ALA A 146 14.52 12.63 3.15
C ALA A 146 14.11 11.88 1.88
N TRP A 147 13.25 12.47 1.04
CA TRP A 147 12.82 11.87 -0.22
C TRP A 147 13.73 12.25 -1.37
N VAL A 148 14.29 11.22 -2.03
CA VAL A 148 15.19 11.40 -3.17
C VAL A 148 14.45 12.02 -4.35
N ALA A 149 13.22 11.57 -4.65
CA ALA A 149 12.45 12.09 -5.77
C ALA A 149 12.13 13.58 -5.60
N TRP A 150 11.82 14.02 -4.37
CA TRP A 150 11.60 15.44 -4.10
C TRP A 150 12.85 16.28 -4.37
N ARG A 151 14.03 15.82 -3.93
CA ARG A 151 15.29 16.54 -4.21
C ARG A 151 15.57 16.67 -5.71
N ASN A 152 15.28 15.61 -6.47
CA ASN A 152 15.61 15.54 -7.88
C ASN A 152 14.60 16.30 -8.77
N HIS A 153 13.31 16.33 -8.38
CA HIS A 153 12.24 16.79 -9.25
C HIS A 153 11.43 17.97 -8.73
N CYS A 154 11.52 18.29 -7.43
CA CYS A 154 10.71 19.32 -6.79
C CYS A 154 11.56 20.46 -6.21
N GLN A 155 12.74 20.14 -5.67
CA GLN A 155 13.60 21.13 -5.05
C GLN A 155 14.04 22.19 -6.06
N ASN A 156 13.91 23.46 -5.67
CA ASN A 156 14.26 24.64 -6.47
C ASN A 156 13.49 24.75 -7.80
N GLN A 157 12.33 24.09 -7.93
CA GLN A 157 11.46 24.20 -9.10
C GLN A 157 10.27 25.12 -8.81
N ASP A 158 9.66 25.67 -9.86
CA ASP A 158 8.35 26.29 -9.76
C ASP A 158 7.27 25.22 -9.63
N LEU A 159 6.71 25.08 -8.44
CA LEU A 159 5.72 24.05 -8.13
C LEU A 159 4.27 24.51 -8.30
N ARG A 160 4.01 25.73 -8.81
CA ARG A 160 2.64 26.27 -8.93
C ARG A 160 1.70 25.34 -9.71
N SER A 161 2.20 24.70 -10.76
CA SER A 161 1.42 23.79 -11.61
C SER A 161 0.84 22.59 -10.85
N TYR A 162 1.44 22.16 -9.74
CA TYR A 162 0.93 21.02 -8.95
C TYR A 162 -0.39 21.32 -8.25
N VAL A 163 -0.69 22.59 -7.95
CA VAL A 163 -1.94 23.01 -7.28
C VAL A 163 -2.80 23.96 -8.11
N GLN A 164 -2.32 24.40 -9.28
CA GLN A 164 -3.06 25.28 -10.17
C GLN A 164 -4.43 24.69 -10.56
N GLY A 165 -5.48 25.52 -10.48
CA GLY A 165 -6.86 25.14 -10.81
C GLY A 165 -7.55 24.22 -9.81
N CYS A 166 -6.93 23.89 -8.67
CA CYS A 166 -7.52 22.96 -7.70
C CYS A 166 -8.42 23.61 -6.65
N GLY A 167 -8.51 24.94 -6.60
CA GLY A 167 -9.33 25.67 -5.61
C GLY A 167 -8.85 25.51 -4.17
N VAL A 168 -7.53 25.40 -3.98
CA VAL A 168 -6.85 25.27 -2.68
C VAL A 168 -5.80 26.34 -2.51
#